data_AF-A0A520BB91-F1
#
_entry.id   AF-A0A520BB91-F1
#
_cell.length_a   1.000
_cell.length_b   1.000
_cell.length_c   1.000
_cell.angle_alpha   90.00
_cell.angle_beta   90.00
_cell.angle_gamma   90.00
#
_symmetry.space_group_name_H-M   'P 1'
#
loop_
_entity.id
_entity.type
_entity.pdbx_description
1 polymer ?
#
loop_
_entity_poly.entity_id
_entity_poly.type
_entity_poly.pdbx_seq_one_letter_code
_entity_poly.pdbx_strand_id
1 'polypeptide(L)'
;MTAAANHRFWIDVSLECVRRDHTEGPGDQTGPFRTARALGMALAAPYEVHALATGRAPLLAVCAAQGFVELKGAALEVAACAACAELLTLRYPYQAALLNGEWLNWLSASGHVAKYAAQEALGRSVGKAIHALGADDARHAAGNMYSPSGLPYTHEAPPTQPGQTFAGADWGSAARLVTTHVAGFPQPPGRMSATQVKADSHYQADFARVVDKGSINSTSRTEDVEEFIGIAWGYDGPPKLGTPPRLYMQAVLSVLDRLAQAPAGAPRLTLAEELEIIAGVGLAMAEAGIDAWHYKYAPTHMMWRPAVGVRKADPAHGTVPV
;
A
#
# COMPACT_ATOMS: atom_id res chain seq x y z
N MET A 1 18.15 -10.09 21.33
CA MET A 1 17.78 -10.19 19.90
C MET A 1 18.95 -9.74 19.04
N THR A 2 19.06 -10.20 17.79
CA THR A 2 20.06 -9.71 16.83
C THR A 2 19.57 -8.42 16.18
N ALA A 3 20.45 -7.63 15.54
CA ALA A 3 20.04 -6.41 14.84
C ALA A 3 19.00 -6.68 13.74
N ALA A 4 19.17 -7.76 12.97
CA ALA A 4 18.17 -8.19 11.99
C ALA A 4 16.80 -8.48 12.64
N ALA A 5 16.77 -9.17 13.79
CA ALA A 5 15.54 -9.42 14.52
C ALA A 5 14.88 -8.14 15.05
N ASN A 6 15.69 -7.17 15.50
CA ASN A 6 15.22 -5.90 16.02
C ASN A 6 14.59 -5.02 14.93
N HIS A 7 15.16 -4.99 13.73
CA HIS A 7 14.56 -4.31 12.58
C HIS A 7 13.31 -5.04 12.07
N ARG A 8 13.34 -6.38 12.01
CA ARG A 8 12.20 -7.20 11.60
C ARG A 8 10.98 -6.97 12.50
N PHE A 9 11.18 -6.77 13.80
CA PHE A 9 10.09 -6.42 14.72
C PHE A 9 9.28 -5.21 14.23
N TRP A 10 9.91 -4.11 13.84
CA TRP A 10 9.20 -2.90 13.39
C TRP A 10 8.58 -3.05 11.99
N ILE A 11 9.18 -3.88 11.13
CA ILE A 11 8.59 -4.28 9.86
C ILE A 11 7.28 -5.06 10.10
N ASP A 12 7.30 -6.02 11.02
CA ASP A 12 6.12 -6.82 11.37
C ASP A 12 5.05 -5.97 12.06
N VAL A 13 5.44 -5.05 12.96
CA VAL A 13 4.52 -4.06 13.57
C VAL A 13 3.85 -3.20 12.49
N SER A 14 4.57 -2.80 11.44
CA SER A 14 3.99 -2.04 10.32
C SER A 14 2.87 -2.83 9.62
N LEU A 15 3.03 -4.15 9.44
CA LEU A 15 1.99 -5.01 8.87
C LEU A 15 0.82 -5.24 9.83
N GLU A 16 1.08 -5.26 11.14
CA GLU A 16 0.03 -5.33 12.16
C GLU A 16 -0.77 -4.04 12.26
N CYS A 17 -0.14 -2.87 12.06
CA CYS A 17 -0.86 -1.61 11.96
C CYS A 17 -1.89 -1.67 10.84
N VAL A 18 -1.52 -2.16 9.65
CA VAL A 18 -2.45 -2.34 8.53
C VAL A 18 -3.62 -3.25 8.90
N ARG A 19 -3.35 -4.38 9.56
CA ARG A 19 -4.39 -5.33 9.96
C ARG A 19 -5.35 -4.71 10.96
N ARG A 20 -4.82 -4.06 11.99
CA ARG A 20 -5.60 -3.42 13.07
C ARG A 20 -6.41 -2.24 12.55
N ASP A 21 -5.89 -1.49 11.60
CA ASP A 21 -6.57 -0.33 11.02
C ASP A 21 -7.90 -0.68 10.32
N HIS A 22 -8.03 -1.94 9.88
CA HIS A 22 -9.24 -2.50 9.26
C HIS A 22 -10.09 -3.32 10.24
N THR A 23 -9.71 -3.35 11.53
CA THR A 23 -10.35 -4.18 12.56
C THR A 23 -10.83 -3.35 13.75
N GLU A 24 -10.05 -2.36 14.16
CA GLU A 24 -10.15 -1.65 15.42
C GLU A 24 -10.37 -0.15 15.15
N GLY A 25 -11.42 0.42 15.73
CA GLY A 25 -11.73 1.84 15.58
C GLY A 25 -12.18 2.22 14.15
N PRO A 26 -12.23 3.53 13.84
CA PRO A 26 -12.66 4.01 12.53
C PRO A 26 -11.59 3.87 11.44
N GLY A 27 -10.35 3.53 11.82
CA GLY A 27 -9.21 3.36 10.93
C GLY A 27 -8.61 4.67 10.42
N ASP A 28 -7.28 4.74 10.39
CA ASP A 28 -6.51 5.92 10.02
C ASP A 28 -6.04 5.92 8.57
N GLN A 29 -5.75 4.76 7.98
CA GLN A 29 -5.17 4.57 6.64
C GLN A 29 -5.91 3.47 5.86
N THR A 30 -7.22 3.37 6.10
CA THR A 30 -8.10 2.36 5.50
C THR A 30 -8.14 2.44 3.98
N GLY A 31 -8.28 1.27 3.35
CA GLY A 31 -8.25 1.14 1.91
C GLY A 31 -6.84 1.01 1.34
N PRO A 32 -6.72 0.41 0.15
CA PRO A 32 -5.44 -0.06 -0.38
C PRO A 32 -4.43 1.06 -0.67
N PHE A 33 -4.87 2.21 -1.19
CA PHE A 33 -3.96 3.30 -1.58
C PHE A 33 -3.37 4.04 -0.37
N ARG A 34 -4.18 4.31 0.66
CA ARG A 34 -3.74 4.93 1.91
C ARG A 34 -2.84 4.00 2.71
N THR A 35 -3.19 2.71 2.73
CA THR A 35 -2.33 1.68 3.32
C THR A 35 -0.98 1.61 2.60
N ALA A 36 -0.98 1.48 1.27
CA ALA A 36 0.27 1.40 0.49
C ALA A 36 1.18 2.59 0.78
N ARG A 37 0.59 3.79 0.86
CA ARG A 37 1.28 5.03 1.22
C ARG A 37 1.90 4.98 2.61
N ALA A 38 1.10 4.72 3.64
CA ALA A 38 1.57 4.70 5.02
C ALA A 38 2.61 3.59 5.25
N LEU A 39 2.36 2.39 4.72
CA LEU A 39 3.27 1.24 4.81
C LEU A 39 4.59 1.53 4.08
N GLY A 40 4.55 2.06 2.87
CA GLY A 40 5.74 2.40 2.09
C GLY A 40 6.63 3.42 2.78
N MET A 41 6.04 4.48 3.34
CA MET A 41 6.76 5.47 4.14
C MET A 41 7.39 4.84 5.40
N ALA A 42 6.66 3.95 6.10
CA ALA A 42 7.13 3.30 7.34
C ALA A 42 8.31 2.39 7.07
N LEU A 43 8.20 1.57 6.03
CA LEU A 43 9.25 0.64 5.62
C LEU A 43 10.48 1.32 5.04
N ALA A 44 10.33 2.53 4.48
CA ALA A 44 11.47 3.34 4.05
C ALA A 44 12.26 3.94 5.24
N ALA A 45 11.61 4.25 6.35
CA ALA A 45 12.23 5.00 7.45
C ALA A 45 13.49 4.34 8.05
N PRO A 46 13.54 3.01 8.28
CA PRO A 46 14.77 2.35 8.71
C PRO A 46 15.90 2.45 7.68
N TYR A 47 15.58 2.29 6.39
CA TYR A 47 16.58 2.38 5.31
C TYR A 47 17.15 3.79 5.22
N GLU A 48 16.31 4.83 5.29
CA GLU A 48 16.76 6.23 5.25
C GLU A 48 17.78 6.51 6.36
N VAL A 49 17.53 6.05 7.58
CA VAL A 49 18.50 6.19 8.69
C VAL A 49 19.80 5.43 8.41
N HIS A 50 19.72 4.21 7.88
CA HIS A 50 20.90 3.43 7.51
C HIS A 50 21.71 4.11 6.38
N ALA A 51 21.04 4.65 5.36
CA ALA A 51 21.67 5.33 4.25
C ALA A 51 22.42 6.58 4.74
N LEU A 52 21.78 7.39 5.57
CA LEU A 52 22.38 8.57 6.19
C LEU A 52 23.60 8.24 7.07
N ALA A 53 23.54 7.15 7.83
CA ALA A 53 24.64 6.76 8.73
C ALA A 53 25.84 6.14 8.01
N THR A 54 25.60 5.46 6.88
CA THR A 54 26.61 4.69 6.15
C THR A 54 27.10 5.36 4.87
N GLY A 55 26.50 6.49 4.49
CA GLY A 55 26.80 7.20 3.24
C GLY A 55 26.25 6.53 1.99
N ARG A 56 25.29 5.59 2.11
CA ARG A 56 24.55 5.08 0.95
C ARG A 56 23.58 6.14 0.43
N ALA A 57 23.16 5.99 -0.83
CA ALA A 57 22.15 6.87 -1.41
C ALA A 57 20.79 6.64 -0.71
N PRO A 58 20.17 7.68 -0.12
CA PRO A 58 18.79 7.59 0.36
C PRO A 58 17.83 7.38 -0.81
N LEU A 59 16.68 6.75 -0.54
CA LEU A 59 15.60 6.61 -1.54
C LEU A 59 14.66 7.81 -1.52
N LEU A 60 14.56 8.50 -0.38
CA LEU A 60 13.73 9.68 -0.20
C LEU A 60 14.60 10.95 -0.10
N ALA A 61 14.09 12.06 -0.62
CA ALA A 61 14.74 13.35 -0.53
C ALA A 61 14.53 14.02 0.86
N VAL A 62 14.69 13.27 1.95
CA VAL A 62 14.57 13.82 3.31
C VAL A 62 15.88 14.50 3.73
N CYS A 63 15.80 15.79 4.06
CA CYS A 63 16.94 16.50 4.65
C CYS A 63 17.17 15.99 6.07
N ALA A 64 18.28 15.30 6.29
CA ALA A 64 18.64 14.84 7.62
C ALA A 64 19.10 16.01 8.52
N ALA A 65 18.70 15.97 9.79
CA ALA A 65 19.34 16.76 10.83
C ALA A 65 20.83 16.35 10.95
N GLN A 66 21.69 17.30 11.33
CA GLN A 66 23.09 17.00 11.65
C GLN A 66 23.16 15.90 12.73
N GLY A 67 24.07 14.92 12.60
CA GLY A 67 24.34 13.93 13.65
C GLY A 67 24.17 12.45 13.29
N PHE A 68 23.84 12.09 12.04
CA PHE A 68 23.76 10.69 11.60
C PHE A 68 25.11 10.07 11.20
N VAL A 69 26.08 10.89 10.82
CA VAL A 69 27.39 10.45 10.33
C VAL A 69 28.04 9.55 11.40
N GLU A 70 28.45 8.35 10.98
CA GLU A 70 29.14 7.34 11.82
C GLU A 70 28.32 6.63 12.90
N LEU A 71 26.98 6.73 12.91
CA LEU A 71 26.18 5.85 13.78
C LEU A 71 26.40 4.37 13.42
N LYS A 72 26.66 3.53 14.43
CA LYS A 72 26.92 2.09 14.27
C LYS A 72 26.29 1.28 15.40
N GLY A 73 26.17 -0.03 15.20
CA GLY A 73 25.70 -0.97 16.21
C GLY A 73 24.32 -0.58 16.78
N ALA A 74 24.16 -0.73 18.10
CA ALA A 74 22.90 -0.46 18.80
C ALA A 74 22.43 1.01 18.67
N ALA A 75 23.35 1.97 18.53
CA ALA A 75 23.01 3.38 18.34
C ALA A 75 22.30 3.61 16.99
N LEU A 76 22.79 2.99 15.91
CA LEU A 76 22.15 3.01 14.59
C LEU A 76 20.81 2.27 14.62
N GLU A 77 20.78 1.10 15.26
CA GLU A 77 19.57 0.28 15.37
C GLU A 77 18.43 1.03 16.05
N VAL A 78 18.70 1.68 17.19
CA VAL A 78 17.70 2.48 17.91
C VAL A 78 17.21 3.65 17.05
N ALA A 79 18.10 4.37 16.36
CA ALA A 79 17.69 5.47 15.49
C ALA A 79 16.76 4.99 14.36
N ALA A 80 17.11 3.90 13.69
CA ALA A 80 16.32 3.38 12.57
C ALA A 80 14.96 2.82 13.02
N CYS A 81 14.93 2.11 14.15
CA CYS A 81 13.67 1.62 14.73
C CYS A 81 12.78 2.77 15.23
N ALA A 82 13.38 3.80 15.84
CA ALA A 82 12.66 5.00 16.29
C ALA A 82 12.05 5.79 15.12
N ALA A 83 12.72 5.83 13.96
CA ALA A 83 12.19 6.48 12.76
C ALA A 83 10.91 5.78 12.26
N CYS A 84 10.91 4.45 12.19
CA CYS A 84 9.73 3.66 11.84
C CYS A 84 8.62 3.83 12.88
N ALA A 85 8.94 3.70 14.17
CA ALA A 85 7.97 3.82 15.25
C ALA A 85 7.28 5.19 15.26
N GLU A 86 8.05 6.27 15.11
CA GLU A 86 7.51 7.63 15.04
C GLU A 86 6.58 7.80 13.84
N LEU A 87 7.00 7.33 12.66
CA LEU A 87 6.19 7.45 11.47
C LEU A 87 4.88 6.67 11.61
N LEU A 88 4.92 5.43 12.13
CA LEU A 88 3.71 4.66 12.39
C LEU A 88 2.78 5.40 13.35
N THR A 89 3.29 5.97 14.45
CA THR A 89 2.47 6.74 15.39
C THR A 89 1.80 7.95 14.73
N LEU A 90 2.50 8.62 13.81
CA LEU A 90 1.95 9.77 13.07
C LEU A 90 0.94 9.36 11.98
N ARG A 91 1.12 8.20 11.35
CA ARG A 91 0.21 7.68 10.32
C ARG A 91 -0.99 6.94 10.89
N TYR A 92 -0.88 6.38 12.09
CA TYR A 92 -1.91 5.60 12.78
C TYR A 92 -2.20 6.16 14.19
N PRO A 93 -2.69 7.41 14.33
CA PRO A 93 -2.94 8.01 15.63
C PRO A 93 -3.95 7.24 16.51
N TYR A 94 -4.92 6.50 15.96
CA TYR A 94 -5.80 5.62 16.76
C TYR A 94 -5.03 4.46 17.40
N GLN A 95 -3.86 4.10 16.86
CA GLN A 95 -3.01 3.04 17.37
C GLN A 95 -1.83 3.57 18.19
N ALA A 96 -1.72 4.89 18.40
CA ALA A 96 -0.58 5.52 19.06
C ALA A 96 -0.29 4.96 20.46
N ALA A 97 -1.33 4.68 21.26
CA ALA A 97 -1.16 4.11 22.60
C ALA A 97 -0.52 2.71 22.54
N LEU A 98 -0.94 1.88 21.59
CA LEU A 98 -0.36 0.56 21.35
C LEU A 98 1.09 0.69 20.88
N LEU A 99 1.35 1.54 19.89
CA LEU A 99 2.68 1.77 19.34
C LEU A 99 3.68 2.29 20.37
N ASN A 100 3.23 3.18 21.27
CA ASN A 100 4.04 3.63 22.39
C ASN A 100 4.36 2.50 23.38
N GLY A 101 3.39 1.60 23.63
CA GLY A 101 3.61 0.38 24.40
C GLY A 101 4.62 -0.55 23.75
N GLU A 102 4.50 -0.80 22.44
CA GLU A 102 5.43 -1.63 21.68
C GLU A 102 6.85 -1.04 21.66
N TRP A 103 7.00 0.29 21.60
CA TRP A 103 8.29 0.95 21.72
C TRP A 103 8.98 0.66 23.07
N LEU A 104 8.25 0.79 24.18
CA LEU A 104 8.79 0.51 25.51
C LEU A 104 9.14 -0.98 25.68
N ASN A 105 8.28 -1.87 25.19
CA ASN A 105 8.52 -3.31 25.21
C ASN A 105 9.76 -3.68 24.39
N TRP A 106 9.90 -3.11 23.19
CA TRP A 106 11.05 -3.33 22.32
C TRP A 106 12.34 -2.82 22.96
N LEU A 107 12.36 -1.63 23.57
CA LEU A 107 13.53 -1.10 24.29
C LEU A 107 13.94 -2.02 25.46
N SER A 108 12.97 -2.56 26.19
CA SER A 108 13.20 -3.52 27.27
C SER A 108 13.81 -4.82 26.74
N ALA A 109 13.16 -5.43 25.74
CA ALA A 109 13.56 -6.72 25.19
C ALA A 109 14.88 -6.68 24.40
N SER A 110 15.24 -5.53 23.83
CA SER A 110 16.53 -5.28 23.18
C SER A 110 17.64 -4.86 24.15
N GLY A 111 17.32 -4.55 25.41
CA GLY A 111 18.29 -4.10 26.40
C GLY A 111 18.77 -2.66 26.18
N HIS A 112 17.95 -1.82 25.55
CA HIS A 112 18.25 -0.44 25.14
C HIS A 112 17.62 0.63 26.02
N VAL A 113 16.88 0.25 27.07
CA VAL A 113 16.24 1.16 28.03
C VAL A 113 17.22 2.24 28.51
N ALA A 114 16.85 3.51 28.27
CA ALA A 114 17.59 4.72 28.66
C ALA A 114 19.04 4.85 28.15
N LYS A 115 19.48 4.03 27.19
CA LYS A 115 20.88 4.04 26.69
C LYS A 115 21.13 4.99 25.52
N TYR A 116 20.13 5.21 24.67
CA TYR A 116 20.30 5.82 23.34
C TYR A 116 19.29 6.95 23.08
N ALA A 117 18.98 7.75 24.09
CA ALA A 117 17.95 8.80 24.00
C ALA A 117 18.22 9.83 22.88
N ALA A 118 19.50 10.19 22.65
CA ALA A 118 19.88 11.09 21.57
C ALA A 118 19.63 10.46 20.18
N GLN A 119 19.95 9.18 20.01
CA GLN A 119 19.75 8.45 18.77
C GLN A 119 18.28 8.15 18.51
N GLU A 120 17.50 7.89 19.56
CA GLU A 120 16.05 7.82 19.48
C GLU A 120 15.49 9.15 18.95
N ALA A 121 15.84 10.28 19.57
CA ALA A 121 15.35 11.59 19.14
C ALA A 121 15.74 11.90 17.68
N LEU A 122 16.97 11.55 17.30
CA LEU A 122 17.48 11.68 15.94
C LEU A 122 16.67 10.82 14.95
N GLY A 123 16.44 9.54 15.28
CA GLY A 123 15.59 8.64 14.50
C GLY A 123 14.16 9.16 14.33
N ARG A 124 13.52 9.60 15.42
CA ARG A 124 12.18 10.20 15.37
C ARG A 124 12.14 11.44 14.46
N SER A 125 13.21 12.23 14.41
CA SER A 125 13.28 13.37 13.48
C SER A 125 13.20 12.95 12.01
N VAL A 126 13.82 11.82 11.63
CA VAL A 126 13.69 11.25 10.28
C VAL A 126 12.27 10.74 10.04
N GLY A 127 11.67 10.05 11.01
CA GLY A 127 10.26 9.64 10.93
C GLY A 127 9.33 10.83 10.65
N LYS A 128 9.51 11.94 11.37
CA LYS A 128 8.75 13.19 11.13
C LYS A 128 9.02 13.79 9.75
N ALA A 129 10.27 13.81 9.30
CA ALA A 129 10.63 14.34 7.98
C ALA A 129 9.98 13.53 6.85
N ILE A 130 9.99 12.20 6.95
CA ILE A 130 9.30 11.32 6.00
C ILE A 130 7.79 11.56 6.06
N HIS A 131 7.19 11.64 7.25
CA HIS A 131 5.76 11.93 7.41
C HIS A 131 5.33 13.20 6.66
N ALA A 132 6.16 14.25 6.75
CA ALA A 132 5.89 15.54 6.11
C ALA A 132 5.82 15.48 4.57
N LEU A 133 6.42 14.46 3.93
CA LEU A 133 6.29 14.24 2.49
C LEU A 133 4.84 13.93 2.06
N GLY A 134 4.01 13.48 2.98
CA GLY A 134 2.59 13.15 2.76
C GLY A 134 1.62 14.09 3.47
N ALA A 135 2.00 15.35 3.72
CA ALA A 135 1.19 16.30 4.49
C ALA A 135 -0.24 16.51 3.95
N ASP A 136 -0.41 16.46 2.61
CA ASP A 136 -1.70 16.64 1.94
C ASP A 136 -2.42 15.32 1.63
N ASP A 137 -1.89 14.16 2.03
CA ASP A 137 -2.48 12.85 1.72
C ASP A 137 -3.95 12.78 2.16
N ALA A 138 -4.28 13.24 3.38
CA ALA A 138 -5.65 13.17 3.91
C ALA A 138 -6.65 13.97 3.04
N ARG A 139 -6.21 15.09 2.45
CA ARG A 139 -7.02 15.91 1.55
C ARG A 139 -7.33 15.16 0.25
N HIS A 140 -6.31 14.58 -0.38
CA HIS A 140 -6.47 13.84 -1.63
C HIS A 140 -7.25 12.53 -1.46
N ALA A 141 -7.23 11.96 -0.25
CA ALA A 141 -7.97 10.74 0.09
C ALA A 141 -9.48 10.97 0.32
N ALA A 142 -9.96 12.21 0.35
CA ALA A 142 -11.34 12.52 0.68
C ALA A 142 -12.36 11.83 -0.26
N GLY A 143 -13.38 11.20 0.33
CA GLY A 143 -14.36 10.37 -0.38
C GLY A 143 -15.49 11.12 -1.11
N ASN A 144 -15.47 12.46 -1.07
CA ASN A 144 -16.49 13.34 -1.65
C ASN A 144 -16.03 14.04 -2.95
N MET A 145 -14.90 13.61 -3.51
CA MET A 145 -14.26 14.25 -4.66
C MET A 145 -14.77 13.74 -6.02
N TYR A 146 -15.74 12.81 -6.04
CA TYR A 146 -16.38 12.30 -7.26
C TYR A 146 -17.90 12.19 -7.07
N SER A 147 -18.65 12.55 -8.11
CA SER A 147 -20.09 12.37 -8.20
C SER A 147 -20.44 11.55 -9.44
N PRO A 148 -21.18 10.44 -9.30
CA PRO A 148 -21.60 9.63 -10.43
C PRO A 148 -22.43 10.42 -11.44
N SER A 149 -22.08 10.28 -12.72
CA SER A 149 -22.79 10.97 -13.81
C SER A 149 -24.05 10.24 -14.29
N GLY A 150 -24.17 8.94 -13.99
CA GLY A 150 -25.21 8.06 -14.56
C GLY A 150 -24.98 7.67 -16.02
N LEU A 151 -23.93 8.20 -16.67
CA LEU A 151 -23.60 7.87 -18.05
C LEU A 151 -23.04 6.44 -18.16
N PRO A 152 -23.25 5.76 -19.30
CA PRO A 152 -22.65 4.45 -19.56
C PRO A 152 -21.15 4.42 -19.26
N TYR A 153 -20.68 3.29 -18.73
CA TYR A 153 -19.27 3.05 -18.38
C TYR A 153 -18.69 3.99 -17.31
N THR A 154 -19.48 4.82 -16.63
CA THR A 154 -18.96 5.61 -15.50
C THR A 154 -19.06 4.87 -14.18
N HIS A 155 -18.24 5.24 -13.20
CA HIS A 155 -18.26 4.56 -11.90
C HIS A 155 -19.53 4.91 -11.14
N GLU A 156 -20.23 3.88 -10.67
CA GLU A 156 -21.44 3.98 -9.86
C GLU A 156 -21.38 2.98 -8.70
N ALA A 157 -22.12 3.28 -7.63
CA ALA A 157 -22.32 2.33 -6.54
C ALA A 157 -23.09 1.11 -7.06
N PRO A 158 -22.63 -0.12 -6.76
CA PRO A 158 -23.33 -1.32 -7.16
C PRO A 158 -24.65 -1.45 -6.37
N PRO A 159 -25.71 -2.05 -6.95
CA PRO A 159 -26.97 -2.25 -6.24
C PRO A 159 -26.85 -3.06 -4.94
N THR A 160 -25.80 -3.88 -4.83
CA THR A 160 -25.49 -4.65 -3.61
C THR A 160 -24.86 -3.82 -2.50
N GLN A 161 -24.37 -2.62 -2.80
CA GLN A 161 -23.76 -1.69 -1.84
C GLN A 161 -24.16 -0.23 -2.17
N PRO A 162 -25.45 0.14 -2.05
CA PRO A 162 -25.93 1.45 -2.48
C PRO A 162 -25.34 2.63 -1.68
N GLY A 163 -24.82 2.37 -0.47
CA GLY A 163 -24.14 3.37 0.36
C GLY A 163 -22.63 3.45 0.16
N GLN A 164 -22.06 2.74 -0.84
CA GLN A 164 -20.63 2.79 -1.11
C GLN A 164 -20.18 4.21 -1.49
N THR A 165 -19.12 4.70 -0.83
CA THR A 165 -18.49 5.99 -1.15
C THR A 165 -17.39 5.84 -2.21
N PHE A 166 -16.98 6.96 -2.80
CA PHE A 166 -15.97 7.00 -3.88
C PHE A 166 -14.61 7.39 -3.33
N ALA A 167 -13.92 6.40 -2.77
CA ALA A 167 -12.68 6.63 -2.05
C ALA A 167 -11.57 7.20 -2.96
N GLY A 168 -11.01 8.34 -2.54
CA GLY A 168 -9.76 8.90 -3.06
C GLY A 168 -9.81 9.38 -4.50
N ALA A 169 -10.91 9.97 -4.98
CA ALA A 169 -10.98 10.37 -6.40
C ALA A 169 -9.89 11.35 -6.85
N ASP A 170 -9.31 12.11 -5.91
CA ASP A 170 -8.19 13.02 -6.14
C ASP A 170 -6.82 12.41 -5.70
N TRP A 171 -6.77 11.13 -5.33
CA TRP A 171 -5.55 10.48 -4.87
C TRP A 171 -4.46 10.43 -5.96
N GLY A 172 -4.85 10.43 -7.23
CA GLY A 172 -3.91 10.55 -8.35
C GLY A 172 -3.11 11.85 -8.38
N SER A 173 -3.53 12.86 -7.60
CA SER A 173 -2.86 14.15 -7.45
C SER A 173 -1.94 14.21 -6.22
N ALA A 174 -1.89 13.15 -5.40
CA ALA A 174 -1.03 13.11 -4.22
C ALA A 174 0.46 13.26 -4.59
N ALA A 175 1.22 13.87 -3.70
CA ALA A 175 2.66 14.07 -3.91
C ALA A 175 3.38 12.73 -4.07
N ARG A 176 4.20 12.62 -5.12
CA ARG A 176 5.08 11.45 -5.31
C ARG A 176 6.28 11.48 -4.38
N LEU A 177 6.74 10.31 -3.98
CA LEU A 177 7.88 10.14 -3.08
C LEU A 177 9.19 9.93 -3.83
N VAL A 178 9.14 9.19 -4.95
CA VAL A 178 10.36 8.72 -5.64
C VAL A 178 10.26 8.91 -7.15
N THR A 179 9.14 8.53 -7.75
CA THR A 179 9.04 8.39 -9.21
C THR A 179 8.33 9.58 -9.86
N THR A 180 8.32 9.59 -11.19
CA THR A 180 7.45 10.46 -11.98
C THR A 180 6.21 9.71 -12.45
N HIS A 181 5.17 10.44 -12.88
CA HIS A 181 3.93 9.84 -13.40
C HIS A 181 4.18 8.84 -14.52
N VAL A 182 3.57 7.66 -14.41
CA VAL A 182 3.50 6.69 -15.51
C VAL A 182 2.50 7.21 -16.53
N ALA A 183 2.99 7.84 -17.60
CA ALA A 183 2.17 8.36 -18.68
C ALA A 183 1.87 7.29 -19.75
N GLY A 184 0.83 7.53 -20.56
CA GLY A 184 0.53 6.70 -21.73
C GLY A 184 -0.05 5.33 -21.42
N PHE A 185 -0.68 5.15 -20.25
CA PHE A 185 -1.42 3.92 -19.96
C PHE A 185 -2.53 3.72 -21.01
N PRO A 186 -2.70 2.50 -21.55
CA PRO A 186 -3.69 2.26 -22.59
C PRO A 186 -5.10 2.40 -22.04
N GLN A 187 -5.99 2.97 -22.86
CA GLN A 187 -7.41 3.02 -22.55
C GLN A 187 -7.96 1.59 -22.34
N PRO A 188 -8.86 1.38 -21.37
CA PRO A 188 -9.47 0.07 -21.17
C PRO A 188 -10.35 -0.31 -22.36
N PRO A 189 -10.56 -1.63 -22.61
CA PRO A 189 -11.44 -2.10 -23.66
C PRO A 189 -12.80 -1.40 -23.63
N GLY A 190 -13.23 -0.95 -24.81
CA GLY A 190 -14.46 -0.21 -25.03
C GLY A 190 -14.51 1.27 -24.62
N ARG A 191 -13.42 1.82 -24.07
CA ARG A 191 -13.26 3.27 -23.86
C ARG A 191 -12.46 3.86 -25.02
N MET A 192 -13.06 4.79 -25.78
CA MET A 192 -12.41 5.42 -26.95
C MET A 192 -11.88 6.84 -26.62
N SER A 193 -12.59 7.55 -25.74
CA SER A 193 -12.20 8.88 -25.27
C SER A 193 -12.90 9.20 -23.95
N ALA A 194 -12.67 10.39 -23.40
CA ALA A 194 -13.34 10.86 -22.19
C ALA A 194 -14.88 10.84 -22.27
N THR A 195 -15.44 10.94 -23.49
CA THR A 195 -16.89 11.05 -23.73
C THR A 195 -17.44 9.96 -24.64
N GLN A 196 -16.58 9.13 -25.25
CA GLN A 196 -17.00 8.10 -26.20
C GLN A 196 -16.65 6.70 -25.70
N VAL A 197 -17.63 5.82 -25.82
CA VAL A 197 -17.54 4.39 -25.50
C VAL A 197 -18.06 3.57 -26.66
N LYS A 198 -17.51 2.38 -26.83
CA LYS A 198 -17.91 1.43 -27.87
C LYS A 198 -17.72 0.02 -27.32
N ALA A 199 -18.75 -0.82 -27.35
CA ALA A 199 -18.57 -2.25 -27.05
C ALA A 199 -17.83 -2.93 -28.21
N ASP A 200 -16.50 -2.79 -28.24
CA ASP A 200 -15.65 -3.50 -29.20
C ASP A 200 -15.58 -5.00 -28.88
N SER A 201 -14.98 -5.78 -29.77
CA SER A 201 -14.87 -7.24 -29.60
C SER A 201 -14.11 -7.65 -28.35
N HIS A 202 -13.15 -6.84 -27.89
CA HIS A 202 -12.39 -7.12 -26.67
C HIS A 202 -13.26 -6.91 -25.43
N TYR A 203 -13.99 -5.78 -25.37
CA TYR A 203 -14.96 -5.53 -24.31
C TYR A 203 -16.05 -6.61 -24.27
N GLN A 204 -16.57 -7.03 -25.42
CA GLN A 204 -17.58 -8.10 -25.49
C GLN A 204 -17.06 -9.44 -24.97
N ALA A 205 -15.80 -9.79 -25.28
CA ALA A 205 -15.17 -11.00 -24.78
C ALA A 205 -14.98 -10.95 -23.26
N ASP A 206 -14.51 -9.82 -22.71
CA ASP A 206 -14.35 -9.65 -21.27
C ASP A 206 -15.70 -9.63 -20.54
N PHE A 207 -16.71 -8.97 -21.13
CA PHE A 207 -18.08 -8.99 -20.62
C PHE A 207 -18.62 -10.42 -20.54
N ALA A 208 -18.49 -11.20 -21.62
CA ALA A 208 -18.95 -12.59 -21.66
C ALA A 208 -18.25 -13.46 -20.59
N ARG A 209 -16.94 -13.29 -20.40
CA ARG A 209 -16.19 -13.97 -19.35
C ARG A 209 -16.70 -13.63 -17.95
N VAL A 210 -16.98 -12.36 -17.68
CA VAL A 210 -17.49 -11.95 -16.36
C VAL A 210 -18.92 -12.45 -16.12
N VAL A 211 -19.77 -12.47 -17.15
CA VAL A 211 -21.11 -13.08 -17.04
C VAL A 211 -21.01 -14.57 -16.73
N ASP A 212 -20.13 -15.28 -17.43
CA ASP A 212 -19.92 -16.72 -17.24
C ASP A 212 -19.35 -17.03 -15.85
N LYS A 213 -18.24 -16.40 -15.48
CA LYS A 213 -17.43 -16.77 -14.31
C LYS A 213 -17.71 -15.96 -13.04
N GLY A 214 -18.23 -14.74 -13.17
CA GLY A 214 -18.34 -13.77 -12.07
C GLY A 214 -19.64 -13.88 -11.25
N SER A 215 -20.60 -14.70 -11.67
CA SER A 215 -21.84 -14.94 -10.94
C SER A 215 -21.58 -15.68 -9.63
N ILE A 216 -22.25 -15.30 -8.53
CA ILE A 216 -22.11 -16.01 -7.24
C ILE A 216 -22.40 -17.52 -7.37
N ASN A 217 -23.35 -17.88 -8.24
CA ASN A 217 -23.75 -19.26 -8.52
C ASN A 217 -23.26 -19.72 -9.91
N SER A 218 -22.10 -19.25 -10.37
CA SER A 218 -21.52 -19.71 -11.64
C SER A 218 -21.26 -21.22 -11.55
N THR A 219 -21.80 -21.97 -12.53
CA THR A 219 -21.53 -23.41 -12.69
C THR A 219 -20.32 -23.69 -13.57
N SER A 220 -19.75 -22.66 -14.20
CA SER A 220 -18.57 -22.76 -15.06
C SER A 220 -17.29 -22.32 -14.36
N ARG A 221 -17.38 -21.56 -13.27
CA ARG A 221 -16.23 -21.27 -12.39
C ARG A 221 -15.77 -22.54 -11.70
N THR A 222 -14.49 -22.83 -11.82
CA THR A 222 -13.82 -23.96 -11.16
C THR A 222 -13.55 -23.62 -9.69
N GLU A 223 -14.16 -24.37 -8.78
CA GLU A 223 -14.02 -24.13 -7.33
C GLU A 223 -12.58 -24.38 -6.84
N ASP A 224 -11.93 -25.41 -7.37
CA ASP A 224 -10.60 -25.88 -6.96
C ASP A 224 -9.45 -24.95 -7.36
N VAL A 225 -9.65 -24.10 -8.38
CA VAL A 225 -8.61 -23.22 -8.91
C VAL A 225 -9.06 -21.76 -8.97
N GLU A 226 -10.07 -21.43 -9.77
CA GLU A 226 -10.45 -20.02 -10.02
C GLU A 226 -11.00 -19.35 -8.75
N GLU A 227 -11.87 -20.02 -8.01
CA GLU A 227 -12.46 -19.46 -6.79
C GLU A 227 -11.43 -19.33 -5.67
N PHE A 228 -10.64 -20.37 -5.43
CA PHE A 228 -9.58 -20.35 -4.43
C PHE A 228 -8.54 -19.25 -4.70
N ILE A 229 -8.06 -19.11 -5.94
CA ILE A 229 -7.10 -18.06 -6.31
C ILE A 229 -7.72 -16.67 -6.11
N GLY A 230 -8.98 -16.47 -6.53
CA GLY A 230 -9.68 -15.21 -6.33
C GLY A 230 -9.76 -14.80 -4.85
N ILE A 231 -10.09 -15.74 -3.97
CA ILE A 231 -10.16 -15.51 -2.52
C ILE A 231 -8.78 -15.25 -1.93
N ALA A 232 -7.76 -16.03 -2.32
CA ALA A 232 -6.41 -15.92 -1.79
C ALA A 232 -5.80 -14.53 -2.01
N TRP A 233 -6.13 -13.87 -3.13
CA TRP A 233 -5.66 -12.53 -3.48
C TRP A 233 -6.61 -11.39 -3.09
N GLY A 234 -7.78 -11.69 -2.50
CA GLY A 234 -8.83 -10.71 -2.23
C GLY A 234 -8.34 -9.56 -1.35
N TYR A 235 -7.93 -9.85 -0.10
CA TYR A 235 -7.42 -8.86 0.86
C TYR A 235 -8.16 -7.51 0.78
N ASP A 236 -9.48 -7.49 0.60
CA ASP A 236 -10.25 -6.27 0.32
C ASP A 236 -10.54 -5.44 1.59
N GLY A 237 -9.58 -5.36 2.51
CA GLY A 237 -9.73 -4.70 3.79
C GLY A 237 -10.65 -5.38 4.81
N PRO A 238 -10.86 -6.72 4.84
CA PRO A 238 -11.72 -7.30 5.86
C PRO A 238 -11.05 -7.25 7.24
N PRO A 239 -11.86 -7.29 8.33
CA PRO A 239 -11.35 -7.37 9.67
C PRO A 239 -10.35 -8.51 9.85
N LYS A 240 -9.29 -8.23 10.62
CA LYS A 240 -8.18 -9.14 10.94
C LYS A 240 -7.30 -9.54 9.75
N LEU A 241 -7.49 -8.97 8.55
CA LEU A 241 -6.66 -9.28 7.39
C LEU A 241 -5.93 -8.06 6.83
N GLY A 242 -6.64 -6.96 6.59
CA GLY A 242 -6.10 -5.75 5.96
C GLY A 242 -6.18 -5.77 4.43
N THR A 243 -5.28 -5.03 3.77
CA THR A 243 -5.35 -4.70 2.32
C THR A 243 -4.27 -5.40 1.49
N PRO A 244 -4.34 -5.40 0.14
CA PRO A 244 -3.36 -6.11 -0.71
C PRO A 244 -1.89 -5.70 -0.50
N PRO A 245 -1.54 -4.43 -0.19
CA PRO A 245 -0.15 -4.07 0.13
C PRO A 245 0.45 -4.87 1.30
N ARG A 246 -0.36 -5.28 2.28
CA ARG A 246 0.09 -6.16 3.37
C ARG A 246 0.42 -7.55 2.83
N LEU A 247 -0.46 -8.14 2.01
CA LEU A 247 -0.23 -9.44 1.38
C LEU A 247 1.05 -9.42 0.53
N TYR A 248 1.22 -8.39 -0.30
CA TYR A 248 2.38 -8.26 -1.17
C TYR A 248 3.67 -8.14 -0.37
N MET A 249 3.67 -7.36 0.72
CA MET A 249 4.84 -7.28 1.60
C MET A 249 5.10 -8.61 2.32
N GLN A 250 4.07 -9.35 2.76
CA GLN A 250 4.25 -10.68 3.33
C GLN A 250 4.90 -11.66 2.34
N ALA A 251 4.54 -11.58 1.06
CA ALA A 251 5.19 -12.37 0.01
C ALA A 251 6.68 -12.00 -0.14
N VAL A 252 7.00 -10.71 -0.12
CA VAL A 252 8.39 -10.22 -0.15
C VAL A 252 9.17 -10.72 1.06
N LEU A 253 8.63 -10.57 2.27
CA LEU A 253 9.28 -11.04 3.49
C LEU A 253 9.50 -12.56 3.46
N SER A 254 8.55 -13.33 2.92
CA SER A 254 8.73 -14.78 2.75
C SER A 254 9.90 -15.13 1.82
N VAL A 255 10.12 -14.35 0.76
CA VAL A 255 11.29 -14.52 -0.13
C VAL A 255 12.58 -14.18 0.62
N LEU A 256 12.61 -13.06 1.36
CA LEU A 256 13.78 -12.65 2.14
C LEU A 256 14.12 -13.68 3.24
N ASP A 257 13.12 -14.22 3.92
CA ASP A 257 13.28 -15.26 4.93
C ASP A 257 13.92 -16.53 4.33
N ARG A 258 13.52 -16.93 3.11
CA ARG A 258 14.13 -18.06 2.40
C ARG A 258 15.59 -17.78 2.01
N LEU A 259 15.91 -16.56 1.58
CA LEU A 259 17.27 -16.17 1.24
C LEU A 259 18.17 -16.17 2.48
N ALA A 260 17.67 -15.71 3.63
CA ALA A 260 18.40 -15.75 4.90
C ALA A 260 18.71 -17.20 5.36
N GLN A 261 17.80 -18.13 5.09
CA GLN A 261 17.90 -19.55 5.42
C GLN A 261 18.67 -20.40 4.40
N ALA A 262 19.19 -19.82 3.32
CA ALA A 262 19.89 -20.59 2.28
C ALA A 262 21.11 -21.35 2.84
N PRO A 263 21.64 -22.39 2.16
CA PRO A 263 22.82 -23.11 2.62
C PRO A 263 24.06 -22.21 2.79
N ALA A 264 25.05 -22.70 3.54
CA ALA A 264 26.35 -22.05 3.67
C ALA A 264 27.02 -21.92 2.29
N GLY A 265 27.59 -20.75 2.00
CA GLY A 265 28.21 -20.44 0.72
C GLY A 265 27.27 -19.85 -0.35
N ALA A 266 25.96 -19.83 -0.12
CA ALA A 266 25.05 -19.04 -0.98
C ALA A 266 25.17 -17.53 -0.67
N PRO A 267 24.96 -16.64 -1.66
CA PRO A 267 24.95 -15.20 -1.44
C PRO A 267 24.01 -14.81 -0.30
N ARG A 268 24.40 -13.81 0.50
CA ARG A 268 23.60 -13.26 1.60
C ARG A 268 23.46 -11.77 1.42
N LEU A 269 22.26 -11.27 1.69
CA LEU A 269 22.02 -9.84 1.81
C LEU A 269 22.60 -9.37 3.14
N THR A 270 23.24 -8.22 3.10
CA THR A 270 23.48 -7.40 4.28
C THR A 270 22.15 -6.82 4.78
N LEU A 271 22.10 -6.43 6.05
CA LEU A 271 20.94 -5.74 6.60
C LEU A 271 20.56 -4.48 5.80
N ALA A 272 21.55 -3.72 5.32
CA ALA A 272 21.29 -2.53 4.53
C ALA A 272 20.63 -2.86 3.18
N GLU A 273 21.06 -3.93 2.50
CA GLU A 273 20.44 -4.39 1.25
C GLU A 273 19.03 -4.93 1.47
N GLU A 274 18.80 -5.66 2.57
CA GLU A 274 17.46 -6.14 2.92
C GLU A 274 16.50 -4.97 3.19
N LEU A 275 16.94 -3.97 3.98
CA LEU A 275 16.17 -2.76 4.23
C LEU A 275 15.92 -1.95 2.95
N GLU A 276 16.90 -1.89 2.05
CA GLU A 276 16.75 -1.22 0.75
C GLU A 276 15.67 -1.88 -0.11
N ILE A 277 15.65 -3.21 -0.17
CA ILE A 277 14.63 -3.97 -0.91
C ILE A 277 13.25 -3.73 -0.30
N ILE A 278 13.12 -3.82 1.02
CA ILE A 278 11.84 -3.63 1.72
C ILE A 278 11.32 -2.20 1.51
N ALA A 279 12.19 -1.20 1.65
CA ALA A 279 11.89 0.20 1.39
C ALA A 279 11.47 0.44 -0.06
N GLY A 280 12.26 -0.07 -1.01
CA GLY A 280 12.00 0.09 -2.45
C GLY A 280 10.67 -0.53 -2.87
N VAL A 281 10.35 -1.74 -2.40
CA VAL A 281 9.05 -2.37 -2.71
C VAL A 281 7.90 -1.63 -2.04
N GLY A 282 8.07 -1.20 -0.79
CA GLY A 282 7.07 -0.38 -0.08
C GLY A 282 6.74 0.90 -0.83
N LEU A 283 7.76 1.65 -1.26
CA LEU A 283 7.61 2.88 -2.03
C LEU A 283 7.03 2.62 -3.42
N ALA A 284 7.44 1.55 -4.10
CA ALA A 284 6.85 1.16 -5.38
C ALA A 284 5.34 0.88 -5.27
N MET A 285 4.89 0.19 -4.21
CA MET A 285 3.46 -0.01 -3.97
C MET A 285 2.72 1.32 -3.68
N ALA A 286 3.33 2.23 -2.93
CA ALA A 286 2.75 3.55 -2.64
C ALA A 286 2.52 4.35 -3.94
N GLU A 287 3.53 4.40 -4.81
CA GLU A 287 3.48 5.13 -6.09
C GLU A 287 2.52 4.46 -7.09
N ALA A 288 2.52 3.12 -7.16
CA ALA A 288 1.54 2.38 -7.95
C ALA A 288 0.10 2.66 -7.48
N GLY A 289 -0.12 2.89 -6.19
CA GLY A 289 -1.41 3.33 -5.66
C GLY A 289 -1.85 4.70 -6.19
N ILE A 290 -0.92 5.65 -6.35
CA ILE A 290 -1.20 6.97 -6.93
C ILE A 290 -1.61 6.83 -8.39
N ASP A 291 -0.81 6.13 -9.21
CA ASP A 291 -1.10 5.95 -10.64
C ASP A 291 -2.39 5.14 -10.86
N ALA A 292 -2.58 4.06 -10.10
CA ALA A 292 -3.80 3.26 -10.21
C ALA A 292 -5.05 4.09 -9.90
N TRP A 293 -5.00 4.98 -8.90
CA TRP A 293 -6.13 5.86 -8.60
C TRP A 293 -6.30 6.98 -9.62
N HIS A 294 -5.20 7.56 -10.12
CA HIS A 294 -5.25 8.49 -11.25
C HIS A 294 -6.03 7.89 -12.42
N TYR A 295 -5.64 6.70 -12.87
CA TYR A 295 -6.31 6.05 -14.00
C TYR A 295 -7.71 5.52 -13.67
N LYS A 296 -8.02 5.14 -12.41
CA LYS A 296 -9.40 4.79 -12.02
C LYS A 296 -10.37 5.96 -12.21
N TYR A 297 -9.92 7.19 -11.95
CA TYR A 297 -10.77 8.38 -11.98
C TYR A 297 -10.53 9.27 -13.21
N ALA A 298 -9.52 9.01 -14.02
CA ALA A 298 -9.29 9.72 -15.27
C ALA A 298 -10.48 9.51 -16.22
N PRO A 299 -11.05 10.57 -16.82
CA PRO A 299 -12.19 10.44 -17.75
C PRO A 299 -11.93 9.50 -18.92
N THR A 300 -10.67 9.39 -19.36
CA THR A 300 -10.22 8.51 -20.45
C THR A 300 -10.08 7.05 -20.05
N HIS A 301 -10.27 6.69 -18.77
CA HIS A 301 -10.04 5.34 -18.24
C HIS A 301 -11.13 4.87 -17.28
N MET A 302 -11.98 5.78 -16.78
CA MET A 302 -13.06 5.44 -15.88
C MET A 302 -13.97 4.39 -16.50
N MET A 303 -14.22 3.31 -15.75
CA MET A 303 -15.08 2.20 -16.15
C MET A 303 -15.98 1.82 -14.96
N TRP A 304 -17.21 1.40 -15.25
CA TRP A 304 -18.08 0.81 -14.24
C TRP A 304 -17.48 -0.48 -13.67
N ARG A 305 -17.92 -0.89 -12.48
CA ARG A 305 -17.66 -2.25 -12.00
C ARG A 305 -18.55 -3.23 -12.77
N PRO A 306 -18.11 -4.48 -12.99
CA PRO A 306 -18.94 -5.46 -13.70
C PRO A 306 -20.32 -5.70 -13.06
N ALA A 307 -20.43 -5.61 -11.73
CA ALA A 307 -21.71 -5.72 -11.02
C ALA A 307 -22.75 -4.66 -11.44
N VAL A 308 -22.29 -3.51 -11.95
CA VAL A 308 -23.14 -2.47 -12.54
C VAL A 308 -23.30 -2.72 -14.04
N GLY A 309 -22.18 -2.88 -14.76
CA GLY A 309 -22.17 -3.01 -16.21
C GLY A 309 -23.00 -4.17 -16.76
N VAL A 310 -22.96 -5.34 -16.12
CA VAL A 310 -23.78 -6.51 -16.50
C VAL A 310 -25.28 -6.25 -16.32
N ARG A 311 -25.68 -5.45 -15.33
CA ARG A 311 -27.10 -5.15 -15.06
C ARG A 311 -27.63 -4.01 -15.91
N LYS A 312 -26.77 -3.04 -16.21
CA LYS A 312 -27.08 -1.91 -17.11
C LYS A 312 -26.89 -2.25 -18.59
N ALA A 313 -26.53 -3.49 -18.87
CA ALA A 313 -26.38 -3.98 -20.21
C ALA A 313 -27.75 -4.03 -20.92
N ASP A 314 -28.08 -2.96 -21.65
CA ASP A 314 -29.28 -2.85 -22.47
C ASP A 314 -28.99 -3.31 -23.92
N PRO A 315 -29.84 -4.15 -24.54
CA PRO A 315 -29.78 -4.48 -25.97
C PRO A 315 -29.58 -3.27 -26.91
N ALA A 316 -30.13 -2.09 -26.59
CA ALA A 316 -29.97 -0.88 -27.41
C ALA A 316 -28.60 -0.18 -27.26
N HIS A 317 -27.81 -0.56 -26.25
CA HIS A 317 -26.53 0.06 -25.89
C HIS A 317 -25.32 -0.87 -26.09
N GLY A 318 -25.50 -2.00 -26.78
CA GLY A 318 -24.41 -2.84 -27.31
C GLY A 318 -23.90 -3.96 -26.39
N THR A 319 -24.71 -4.45 -25.45
CA THR A 319 -24.22 -5.32 -24.36
C THR A 319 -25.00 -6.63 -24.19
N VAL A 320 -25.40 -7.28 -25.28
CA VAL A 320 -25.76 -8.72 -25.21
C VAL A 320 -24.91 -9.47 -26.24
N PRO A 321 -24.28 -10.61 -25.86
CA PRO A 321 -23.71 -11.51 -26.85
C PRO A 321 -24.84 -12.05 -27.73
N VAL A 322 -24.67 -11.96 -29.05
CA VAL A 322 -25.51 -12.68 -30.01
C VAL A 322 -25.22 -14.18 -29.90
#